data_AF-A0A7C4HBM5-F1
#
_entry.id   AF-A0A7C4HBM5-F1
#
_cell.length_a   1.000
_cell.length_b   1.000
_cell.length_c   1.000
_cell.angle_alpha   90.00
_cell.angle_beta   90.00
_cell.angle_gamma   90.00
#
_symmetry.space_group_name_H-M   'P 1'
#
loop_
_entity.id
_entity.type
_entity.pdbx_description
1 polymer ?
#
loop_
_entity_poly.entity_id
_entity_poly.type
_entity_poly.pdbx_seq_one_letter_code
_entity_poly.pdbx_strand_id
1 'polypeptide(L)'
;MAIQRFRITPTSKSALFRAKRWFYSTFYTNVPADVREENKKVWVDLAAKLVEEINRRGATDKPARLTINYETGPRGEFKPLSATVELMEIRPLETFIIFTSKEEEKKKLKTELEELLKRARELGISLEELGK
;
A
#
# COMPACT_ATOMS: atom_id res chain seq x y z
N MET A 1 -10.05 -24.18 5.60
CA MET A 1 -8.90 -23.27 5.46
C MET A 1 -9.27 -22.07 4.59
N ALA A 2 -9.14 -20.86 5.13
CA ALA A 2 -9.40 -19.61 4.44
C ALA A 2 -8.10 -18.81 4.27
N ILE A 3 -8.05 -17.96 3.23
CA ILE A 3 -6.88 -17.16 2.89
C ILE A 3 -7.28 -15.69 2.82
N GLN A 4 -6.64 -14.86 3.63
CA GLN A 4 -6.75 -13.41 3.53
C GLN A 4 -5.47 -12.86 2.89
N ARG A 5 -5.55 -12.49 1.60
CA ARG A 5 -4.46 -11.84 0.86
C ARG A 5 -4.71 -10.35 0.75
N PHE A 6 -3.84 -9.53 1.35
CA PHE A 6 -4.00 -8.07 1.33
C PHE A 6 -3.46 -7.45 0.04
N ARG A 7 -3.94 -6.26 -0.32
CA ARG A 7 -3.31 -5.46 -1.37
C ARG A 7 -1.95 -4.97 -0.90
N ILE A 8 -1.04 -4.76 -1.86
CA ILE A 8 0.29 -4.18 -1.60
C ILE A 8 0.12 -2.85 -0.87
N THR A 9 1.01 -2.59 0.09
CA THR A 9 1.11 -1.33 0.81
C THR A 9 2.49 -0.72 0.62
N PRO A 10 2.60 0.62 0.73
CA PRO A 10 3.88 1.32 0.63
C PRO A 10 4.90 0.89 1.69
N THR A 11 4.45 0.41 2.86
CA THR A 11 5.32 -0.08 3.94
C THR A 11 4.78 -1.37 4.57
N SER A 12 5.67 -2.18 5.15
CA SER A 12 5.33 -3.36 5.96
C SER A 12 4.48 -2.98 7.17
N LYS A 13 4.76 -1.82 7.78
CA LYS A 13 3.93 -1.27 8.86
C LYS A 13 2.48 -1.07 8.40
N SER A 14 2.27 -0.48 7.23
CA SER A 14 0.93 -0.30 6.66
C SER A 14 0.23 -1.64 6.35
N ALA A 15 0.98 -2.67 5.93
CA ALA A 15 0.42 -4.01 5.73
C ALA A 15 -0.13 -4.57 7.04
N LEU A 16 0.64 -4.46 8.13
CA LEU A 16 0.22 -4.91 9.46
C LEU A 16 -0.99 -4.12 9.98
N PHE A 17 -1.04 -2.79 9.75
CA PHE A 17 -2.22 -1.98 10.12
C PHE A 17 -3.48 -2.40 9.37
N ARG A 18 -3.37 -2.75 8.07
CA ARG A 18 -4.51 -3.28 7.31
C ARG A 18 -4.97 -4.62 7.87
N ALA A 19 -4.04 -5.52 8.18
CA ALA A 19 -4.38 -6.80 8.80
C ALA A 19 -5.02 -6.63 10.18
N LYS A 20 -4.55 -5.68 11.00
CA LYS A 20 -5.19 -5.32 12.27
C LYS A 20 -6.64 -4.92 12.06
N ARG A 21 -6.91 -3.98 11.16
CA ARG A 21 -8.29 -3.51 10.88
C ARG A 21 -9.19 -4.65 10.42
N TRP A 22 -8.68 -5.49 9.53
CA TRP A 22 -9.40 -6.69 9.07
C TRP A 22 -9.69 -7.65 10.22
N PHE A 23 -8.70 -7.96 11.07
CA PHE A 23 -8.89 -8.84 12.23
C PHE A 23 -10.00 -8.33 13.15
N TYR A 24 -9.94 -7.05 13.55
CA TYR A 24 -10.95 -6.48 14.45
C TYR A 24 -12.34 -6.47 13.81
N SER A 25 -12.43 -6.18 12.51
CA SER A 25 -13.70 -6.22 11.79
C SER A 25 -14.29 -7.63 11.67
N THR A 26 -13.44 -8.67 11.61
CA THR A 26 -13.86 -10.03 11.25
C THR A 26 -14.03 -10.93 12.47
N PHE A 27 -13.11 -10.84 13.44
CA PHE A 27 -12.99 -11.80 14.54
C PHE A 27 -13.18 -11.17 15.94
N TYR A 28 -13.45 -9.86 16.03
CA TYR A 28 -13.59 -9.18 17.32
C TYR A 28 -14.97 -8.60 17.57
N THR A 29 -15.55 -7.89 16.58
CA THR A 29 -16.78 -7.12 16.78
C THR A 29 -18.01 -7.99 17.04
N ASN A 30 -18.24 -9.04 16.25
CA ASN A 30 -19.50 -9.81 16.23
C ASN A 30 -19.35 -11.23 16.79
N VAL A 31 -18.59 -11.41 17.87
CA VAL A 31 -18.38 -12.70 18.53
C VAL A 31 -18.68 -12.64 20.03
N PRO A 32 -18.99 -13.79 20.68
CA PRO A 32 -19.15 -13.87 22.13
C PRO A 32 -17.96 -13.29 22.90
N ALA A 33 -18.19 -12.77 24.10
CA ALA A 33 -17.16 -12.05 24.86
C ALA A 33 -15.95 -12.92 25.24
N ASP A 34 -16.16 -14.19 25.55
CA ASP A 34 -15.09 -15.15 25.81
C ASP A 34 -14.24 -15.44 24.56
N VAL A 35 -14.89 -15.62 23.41
CA VAL A 35 -14.23 -15.81 22.11
C VAL A 35 -13.46 -14.55 21.69
N ARG A 36 -14.02 -13.37 21.96
CA ARG A 36 -13.40 -12.08 21.66
C ARG A 36 -12.03 -11.92 22.32
N GLU A 37 -11.95 -12.19 23.62
CA GLU A 37 -10.69 -12.06 24.36
C GLU A 37 -9.67 -13.10 23.90
N GLU A 38 -10.11 -14.31 23.60
CA GLU A 38 -9.23 -15.34 23.06
C GLU A 38 -8.68 -14.96 21.68
N ASN A 39 -9.55 -14.54 20.76
CA ASN A 39 -9.15 -14.05 19.43
C ASN A 39 -8.16 -12.89 19.53
N LYS A 40 -8.38 -11.96 20.47
CA LYS A 40 -7.48 -10.82 20.69
C LYS A 40 -6.09 -11.27 21.13
N LYS A 41 -5.98 -12.24 22.05
CA LYS A 41 -4.68 -12.81 22.47
C LYS A 41 -3.95 -13.42 21.27
N VAL A 42 -4.64 -14.29 20.54
CA VAL A 42 -4.10 -14.95 19.35
C VAL A 42 -3.62 -13.94 18.29
N TRP A 43 -4.38 -12.87 18.07
CA TRP A 43 -3.97 -11.79 17.18
C TRP A 43 -2.75 -11.03 17.67
N VAL A 44 -2.69 -10.69 18.96
CA VAL A 44 -1.54 -9.99 19.55
C VAL A 44 -0.27 -10.82 19.39
N ASP A 45 -0.34 -12.13 19.64
CA ASP A 45 0.79 -13.03 19.49
C ASP A 45 1.27 -13.13 18.04
N LEU A 46 0.34 -13.28 17.08
CA LEU A 46 0.68 -13.26 15.66
C LEU A 46 1.30 -11.92 15.25
N ALA A 47 0.70 -10.80 15.68
CA ALA A 47 1.18 -9.47 15.35
C ALA A 47 2.58 -9.21 15.93
N ALA A 48 2.86 -9.66 17.15
CA ALA A 48 4.17 -9.55 17.77
C ALA A 48 5.24 -10.30 16.96
N LYS A 49 4.97 -11.55 16.57
CA LYS A 49 5.87 -12.35 15.71
C LYS A 49 6.11 -11.69 14.36
N LEU A 50 5.07 -11.13 13.74
CA LEU A 50 5.20 -10.39 12.49
C LEU A 50 6.10 -9.16 12.64
N VAL A 51 5.91 -8.37 13.70
CA VAL A 51 6.73 -7.18 13.98
C VAL A 51 8.19 -7.56 14.20
N GLU A 52 8.45 -8.58 15.02
CA GLU A 52 9.80 -9.08 15.28
C GLU A 52 10.50 -9.49 14.00
N GLU A 53 9.84 -10.31 13.17
CA GLU A 53 10.40 -10.80 11.91
C GLU A 53 10.64 -9.70 10.87
N ILE A 54 9.75 -8.71 10.80
CA ILE A 54 9.89 -7.53 9.92
C ILE A 54 11.08 -6.67 10.38
N ASN A 55 11.17 -6.39 11.68
CA ASN A 55 12.25 -5.58 12.25
C ASN A 55 13.61 -6.25 12.09
N ARG A 56 13.69 -7.56 12.35
CA ARG A 56 14.90 -8.37 12.17
C ARG A 56 15.47 -8.29 10.75
N ARG A 57 14.62 -8.05 9.75
CA ARG A 57 15.00 -7.91 8.33
C ARG A 57 15.20 -6.46 7.89
N GLY A 58 15.06 -5.48 8.79
CA GLY A 58 15.13 -4.06 8.43
C GLY A 58 14.05 -3.66 7.40
N ALA A 59 12.91 -4.36 7.39
CA ALA A 59 11.93 -4.26 6.32
C ALA A 59 10.72 -3.36 6.65
N THR A 60 10.78 -2.64 7.78
CA THR A 60 9.67 -1.84 8.32
C THR A 60 9.09 -0.86 7.31
N ASP A 61 9.97 -0.15 6.60
CA ASP A 61 9.61 0.89 5.61
C ASP A 61 9.64 0.38 4.16
N LYS A 62 9.82 -0.93 3.95
CA LYS A 62 9.79 -1.53 2.63
C LYS A 62 8.35 -1.80 2.19
N PRO A 63 8.00 -1.59 0.90
CA PRO A 63 6.71 -2.01 0.40
C PRO A 63 6.49 -3.50 0.57
N ALA A 64 5.27 -3.87 0.94
CA ALA A 64 4.98 -5.25 1.30
C ALA A 64 3.54 -5.65 1.00
N ARG A 65 3.34 -6.96 0.92
CA ARG A 65 2.04 -7.62 0.95
C ARG A 65 2.04 -8.66 2.06
N LEU A 66 1.02 -8.61 2.89
CA LEU A 66 0.76 -9.64 3.90
C LEU A 66 -0.30 -10.61 3.38
N THR A 67 -0.11 -11.90 3.65
CA THR A 67 -1.13 -12.95 3.46
C THR A 67 -1.25 -13.73 4.75
N ILE A 68 -2.47 -14.00 5.21
CA ILE A 68 -2.75 -14.80 6.41
C ILE A 68 -3.58 -16.01 5.99
N ASN A 69 -3.06 -17.21 6.25
CA ASN A 69 -3.81 -18.46 6.14
C ASN A 69 -4.35 -18.79 7.52
N TYR A 70 -5.65 -19.11 7.61
CA TYR A 70 -6.31 -19.32 8.89
C TYR A 70 -7.51 -20.26 8.78
N GLU A 71 -8.02 -20.67 9.92
CA GLU A 71 -9.31 -21.31 10.08
C GLU A 71 -10.21 -20.49 11.00
N THR A 72 -11.52 -20.68 10.85
CA THR A 72 -12.51 -20.09 11.71
C THR A 72 -13.20 -21.21 12.47
N GLY A 73 -13.14 -21.15 13.80
CA GLY A 73 -13.85 -22.09 14.65
C GLY A 73 -15.37 -21.87 14.61
N PRO A 74 -16.15 -22.82 15.16
CA PRO A 74 -17.61 -22.81 15.07
C PRO A 74 -18.26 -21.61 15.78
N ARG A 75 -17.58 -20.96 16.73
CA ARG A 75 -18.07 -19.78 17.45
C ARG A 75 -17.42 -18.48 16.96
N GLY A 76 -16.66 -18.54 15.86
CA GLY A 76 -15.91 -17.40 15.33
C GLY A 76 -14.49 -17.30 15.86
N GLU A 77 -13.92 -18.38 16.40
CA GLU A 77 -12.54 -18.42 16.88
C GLU A 77 -11.56 -18.22 15.71
N PHE A 78 -10.61 -17.31 15.87
CA PHE A 78 -9.55 -17.06 14.90
C PHE A 78 -8.38 -18.00 15.13
N LYS A 79 -8.10 -18.87 14.16
CA LYS A 79 -6.99 -19.83 14.22
C LYS A 79 -6.00 -19.56 13.10
N PRO A 80 -5.00 -18.68 13.29
CA PRO A 80 -3.99 -18.42 12.27
C PRO A 80 -3.10 -19.65 12.11
N LEU A 81 -2.92 -20.09 10.86
CA LEU A 81 -2.05 -21.20 10.50
C LEU A 81 -0.67 -20.71 10.08
N SER A 82 -0.63 -19.66 9.26
CA SER A 82 0.61 -19.03 8.82
C SER A 82 0.38 -17.61 8.32
N ALA A 83 1.44 -16.82 8.29
CA ALA A 83 1.45 -15.51 7.67
C ALA A 83 2.68 -15.35 6.78
N THR A 84 2.48 -14.82 5.58
CA THR A 84 3.54 -14.56 4.60
C THR A 84 3.66 -13.07 4.38
N VAL A 85 4.88 -12.53 4.53
CA VAL A 85 5.23 -11.15 4.21
C VAL A 85 6.05 -11.16 2.92
N GLU A 86 5.43 -10.78 1.81
CA GLU A 86 6.11 -10.54 0.53
C GLU A 86 6.68 -9.12 0.54
N LEU A 87 8.00 -8.99 0.56
CA LEU A 87 8.67 -7.69 0.39
C LEU A 87 8.85 -7.40 -1.09
N MET A 88 8.63 -6.14 -1.48
CA MET A 88 8.62 -5.74 -2.88
C MET A 88 9.42 -4.46 -3.11
N GLU A 89 10.04 -4.36 -4.28
CA GLU A 89 10.44 -3.09 -4.85
C GLU A 89 9.27 -2.54 -5.68
N ILE A 90 8.90 -1.29 -5.44
CA ILE A 90 7.89 -0.58 -6.23
C ILE A 90 8.58 0.55 -6.97
N ARG A 91 8.28 0.68 -8.26
CA ARG A 91 8.70 1.80 -9.09
C ARG A 91 7.45 2.45 -9.69
N PRO A 92 7.37 3.79 -9.75
CA PRO A 92 6.29 4.46 -10.48
C PRO A 92 6.28 4.00 -11.93
N LEU A 93 5.09 3.66 -12.45
CA LEU A 93 4.93 3.36 -13.87
C LEU A 93 4.79 4.66 -14.68
N GLU A 94 4.00 5.58 -14.16
CA GLU A 94 3.73 6.89 -14.74
C GLU A 94 3.38 7.87 -13.61
N THR A 95 3.72 9.14 -13.79
CA THR A 95 3.33 10.23 -12.89
C THR A 95 2.65 11.31 -13.72
N PHE A 96 1.39 11.60 -13.42
CA PHE A 96 0.66 12.71 -14.00
C PHE A 96 0.04 13.57 -12.89
N ILE A 97 -0.11 14.86 -13.17
CA ILE A 97 -0.71 15.82 -12.24
C ILE A 97 -2.09 16.17 -12.77
N ILE A 98 -3.11 16.00 -11.95
CA ILE A 98 -4.47 16.44 -12.26
C ILE A 98 -4.65 17.85 -11.71
N PHE A 99 -4.92 18.81 -12.58
CA PHE A 99 -5.27 20.17 -12.18
C PHE A 99 -6.76 20.26 -11.91
N THR A 100 -7.14 20.87 -10.79
CA THR A 100 -8.54 21.09 -10.43
C THR A 100 -9.13 22.32 -11.11
N SER A 101 -8.29 23.23 -11.61
CA SER A 101 -8.68 24.42 -12.35
C SER A 101 -8.01 24.49 -13.73
N LYS A 102 -8.77 24.94 -14.73
CA LYS A 102 -8.24 25.17 -16.09
C LYS A 102 -7.19 26.28 -16.14
N GLU A 103 -7.22 27.20 -15.18
CA GLU A 103 -6.25 28.30 -15.09
C GLU A 103 -4.87 27.80 -14.69
N GLU A 104 -4.78 26.90 -13.70
CA GLU A 104 -3.52 26.27 -13.30
C GLU A 104 -2.97 25.35 -14.39
N GLU A 105 -3.85 24.59 -15.04
CA GLU A 105 -3.48 23.77 -16.20
C GLU A 105 -2.89 24.65 -17.32
N LYS A 106 -3.58 25.74 -17.69
CA LYS A 106 -3.11 26.69 -18.72
C LYS A 106 -1.80 27.36 -18.31
N LYS A 107 -1.63 27.71 -17.02
CA LYS A 107 -0.39 28.31 -16.51
C LYS A 107 0.79 27.35 -16.66
N LYS A 108 0.61 26.08 -16.28
CA LYS A 108 1.66 25.07 -16.43
C LYS A 108 1.99 24.82 -17.91
N LEU A 109 0.99 24.66 -18.77
CA LEU A 109 1.18 24.47 -20.20
C LEU A 109 1.94 25.64 -20.85
N LYS A 110 1.65 26.89 -20.43
CA LYS A 110 2.41 28.06 -20.87
C LYS A 110 3.87 28.00 -20.44
N THR A 111 4.14 27.64 -19.19
CA THR A 111 5.51 27.51 -18.68
C THR A 111 6.28 26.40 -19.41
N GLU A 112 5.66 25.23 -19.60
CA GLU A 112 6.27 24.12 -20.36
C GLU A 112 6.56 24.53 -21.82
N LEU A 113 5.64 25.26 -22.45
CA LEU A 113 5.83 25.80 -23.80
C LEU A 113 6.99 26.80 -23.86
N GLU A 114 7.08 27.73 -22.91
CA GLU A 114 8.16 28.72 -22.84
C GLU A 114 9.53 28.04 -22.67
N GLU A 115 9.64 27.00 -21.82
CA GLU A 115 10.86 26.22 -21.67
C GLU A 115 11.24 25.46 -22.94
N LEU A 116 10.26 24.86 -23.62
CA LEU A 116 10.49 24.13 -24.87
C LEU A 116 10.98 25.08 -25.97
N LEU A 117 10.37 26.26 -26.09
CA LEU A 117 10.79 27.31 -27.01
C LEU A 117 12.21 27.81 -26.72
N LYS A 118 12.58 27.94 -25.45
CA LYS A 118 13.94 28.31 -25.05
C LYS A 118 14.95 27.25 -25.50
N ARG A 119 14.69 25.96 -25.26
CA ARG A 119 15.55 24.85 -25.68
C ARG A 119 15.67 24.74 -27.20
N ALA A 120 14.58 24.94 -27.93
CA ALA A 120 14.59 24.92 -29.40
C ALA A 120 15.51 26.00 -29.98
N ARG A 121 15.48 27.22 -29.42
CA ARG A 121 16.39 28.31 -29.79
C ARG A 121 17.85 27.97 -29.50
N GLU A 122 18.13 27.37 -28.34
CA GLU A 122 19.49 26.92 -27.97
C GLU A 122 20.03 25.85 -28.92
N LEU A 123 19.16 24.99 -29.47
CA LEU A 123 19.50 23.95 -30.43
C LEU A 123 19.44 24.40 -31.90
N GLY A 124 19.08 25.66 -32.17
CA GLY A 124 18.96 26.20 -33.53
C GLY A 124 17.78 25.64 -34.35
N ILE A 125 16.79 25.04 -33.69
CA ILE A 125 15.60 24.46 -34.32
C ILE A 125 14.57 25.56 -34.57
N SER A 126 14.07 25.65 -35.80
CA SER A 126 13.07 26.64 -36.18
C SER A 126 11.66 26.22 -35.73
N LEU A 127 10.78 27.20 -35.50
CA LEU A 127 9.38 26.93 -35.11
C LEU A 127 8.60 26.12 -36.16
N GLU A 128 9.00 26.24 -37.43
CA GLU A 128 8.38 25.56 -38.58
C GLU A 128 8.68 24.05 -38.59
N GLU A 129 9.77 23.63 -37.96
CA GLU A 129 10.17 22.23 -37.80
C GLU A 129 9.46 21.54 -36.62
N LEU A 130 8.93 22.30 -35.65
CA LEU A 130 8.22 21.78 -34.48
C LEU A 130 6.72 21.49 -34.72
N GLY A 131 6.15 21.98 -35.82
CA GLY A 131 4.72 21.90 -36.13
C GLY A 131 4.33 20.85 -37.18
N LYS A 132 5.26 20.03 -37.66
CA LYS A 132 5.04 18.88 -38.55
C LYS A 132 5.12 17.58 -37.77
#